data_AF-A0A1G8JX82-F1
#
_entry.id   AF-A0A1G8JX82-F1
#
_cell.length_a   1.000
_cell.length_b   1.000
_cell.length_c   1.000
_cell.angle_alpha   90.00
_cell.angle_beta   90.00
_cell.angle_gamma   90.00
#
_symmetry.space_group_name_H-M   'P 1'
#
loop_
_entity.id
_entity.type
_entity.pdbx_description
1 polymer ?
#
loop_
_entity_poly.entity_id
_entity_poly.type
_entity_poly.pdbx_seq_one_letter_code
_entity_poly.pdbx_strand_id
1 'polypeptide(L)' 'MSQIILSTGRRCGKSLLHLLVYAANNGWTARRTRGGHVRFQKPGCTPVFTSSTPSDWRAYRNALAMLVRADRSAEVMHG' A
#
# COMPACT_ATOMS: atom_id res chain seq x y z
N MET A 1 -11.19 12.31 1.92
CA MET A 1 -10.81 12.11 0.49
C MET A 1 -9.40 11.53 0.44
N SER A 2 -9.26 10.20 0.39
CA SER A 2 -7.96 9.51 0.28
C SER A 2 -7.47 9.58 -1.18
N GLN A 3 -6.44 10.40 -1.44
CA GLN A 3 -5.87 10.61 -2.77
C GLN A 3 -4.97 9.42 -3.15
N ILE A 4 -5.33 8.67 -4.20
CA ILE A 4 -4.43 7.67 -4.82
C ILE A 4 -3.74 8.33 -6.01
N ILE A 5 -2.48 8.75 -5.84
CA ILE A 5 -1.69 9.32 -6.95
C ILE A 5 -0.88 8.19 -7.60
N LEU A 6 -1.48 7.52 -8.58
CA LEU A 6 -0.80 6.56 -9.45
C LEU A 6 -0.47 7.20 -10.80
N SER A 7 0.55 8.04 -10.82
CA SER A 7 1.04 8.65 -12.07
C SER A 7 2.02 7.72 -12.79
N THR A 8 1.59 6.56 -13.33
CA THR A 8 2.37 5.94 -14.43
C THR A 8 1.59 4.86 -15.18
N GLY A 9 1.37 5.09 -16.48
CA GLY A 9 0.69 4.19 -17.41
C GLY A 9 1.46 2.91 -17.79
N ARG A 10 1.78 2.04 -16.83
CA ARG A 10 2.12 0.64 -17.11
C ARG A 10 1.13 -0.28 -16.42
N ARG A 11 0.63 -1.27 -17.17
CA ARG A 11 -0.30 -2.33 -16.75
C ARG A 11 -0.06 -2.76 -15.30
N CYS A 12 -0.88 -2.25 -14.39
CA CYS A 12 -0.97 -2.74 -13.02
C CYS A 12 -1.57 -4.15 -13.09
N GLY A 13 -0.86 -5.18 -12.65
CA GLY A 13 -1.45 -6.51 -12.51
C GLY A 13 -2.68 -6.46 -11.59
N LYS A 14 -3.68 -7.33 -11.82
CA LYS A 14 -4.93 -7.38 -11.03
C LYS A 14 -4.67 -7.34 -9.52
N SER A 15 -3.65 -8.07 -9.05
CA SER A 15 -3.22 -8.13 -7.64
C SER A 15 -2.84 -6.76 -7.06
N LEU A 16 -2.17 -5.90 -7.83
CA LEU A 16 -1.82 -4.55 -7.38
C LEU A 16 -3.07 -3.69 -7.25
N LEU A 17 -4.02 -3.85 -8.17
CA LEU A 17 -5.27 -3.10 -8.17
C LEU A 17 -6.12 -3.44 -6.92
N HIS A 18 -6.21 -4.72 -6.56
CA HIS A 18 -6.84 -5.14 -5.30
C HIS A 18 -6.16 -4.53 -4.06
N LEU A 19 -4.82 -4.48 -4.04
CA LEU A 19 -4.07 -3.88 -2.93
C LEU A 19 -4.33 -2.37 -2.82
N LEU A 20 -4.41 -1.69 -3.96
CA LEU A 20 -4.70 -0.25 -4.02
C LEU A 20 -6.13 0.06 -3.56
N VAL A 21 -7.12 -0.76 -3.96
CA VAL A 21 -8.51 -0.65 -3.49
C VAL A 21 -8.58 -0.87 -1.98
N TYR A 22 -7.92 -1.90 -1.46
CA TYR A 22 -7.84 -2.15 -0.02
C TYR A 22 -7.22 -0.96 0.71
N ALA A 23 -6.09 -0.46 0.22
CA ALA A 23 -5.43 0.70 0.78
C ALA A 23 -6.36 1.93 0.82
N ALA A 24 -7.04 2.24 -0.29
CA ALA A 24 -7.97 3.36 -0.38
C ALA A 24 -9.12 3.28 0.63
N ASN A 25 -9.73 2.10 0.77
CA ASN A 25 -10.82 1.84 1.71
C ASN A 25 -10.37 1.97 3.17
N ASN A 26 -9.11 1.63 3.47
CA ASN A 26 -8.54 1.73 4.81
C ASN A 26 -7.87 3.09 5.10
N GLY A 27 -8.02 4.07 4.20
CA GLY A 27 -7.47 5.42 4.36
C GLY A 27 -5.97 5.54 4.08
N TRP A 28 -5.36 4.55 3.43
CA TRP A 28 -3.97 4.58 3.03
C TRP A 28 -3.78 5.35 1.72
N THR A 29 -2.71 6.14 1.68
CA THR A 29 -2.23 6.88 0.52
C THR A 29 -1.13 6.08 -0.17
N ALA A 30 -1.35 5.68 -1.42
CA ALA A 30 -0.36 4.98 -2.22
C ALA A 30 0.37 5.94 -3.18
N ARG A 31 1.71 5.87 -3.21
CA ARG A 31 2.56 6.68 -4.10
C ARG A 31 3.67 5.82 -4.69
N ARG A 32 3.89 5.89 -6.01
CA ARG A 32 5.05 5.24 -6.63
C ARG A 32 6.34 6.00 -6.33
N THR A 33 7.39 5.27 -5.97
CA THR A 33 8.75 5.79 -5.86
C THR A 33 9.43 5.75 -7.24
N ARG A 34 10.48 6.56 -7.44
CA ARG A 34 11.26 6.58 -8.69
C ARG A 34 11.87 5.23 -9.06
N GLY A 35 12.09 4.36 -8.08
CA GLY A 35 12.61 2.99 -8.29
C GLY A 35 11.56 1.96 -8.69
N GLY A 36 10.31 2.36 -8.91
CA GLY A 36 9.24 1.42 -9.27
C GLY A 36 8.70 0.60 -8.09
N HIS A 37 8.82 1.10 -6.87
CA HIS A 37 8.12 0.57 -5.70
C HIS A 37 6.87 1.42 -5.42
N VAL A 38 5.88 0.87 -4.73
CA VAL A 38 4.72 1.58 -4.20
C VAL A 38 4.93 1.77 -2.70
N ARG A 39 4.91 3.03 -2.27
CA ARG A 39 4.90 3.42 -0.87
C ARG A 39 3.47 3.68 -0.45
N PHE A 40 3.00 2.95 0.57
CA PHE A 40 1.75 3.20 1.27
C PHE A 40 2.04 3.98 2.53
N GLN A 41 1.30 5.05 2.76
CA GLN A 41 1.42 5.91 3.93
C GLN A 41 0.02 6.23 4.44
N LYS A 42 -0.16 6.15 5.75
CA LYS A 42 -1.38 6.57 6.45
C LYS A 42 -0.96 7.47 7.61
N PRO A 43 -1.64 8.60 7.85
CA PRO A 43 -1.34 9.44 9.00
C PRO A 43 -1.50 8.65 10.29
N GLY A 44 -0.47 8.67 11.15
CA GLY A 44 -0.41 7.87 12.38
C GLY A 44 0.14 6.45 12.22
N CYS A 45 0.38 5.96 11.00
CA CYS A 45 0.93 4.62 10.75
C CYS A 45 2.34 4.65 10.16
N THR A 46 3.10 3.57 10.39
CA THR A 46 4.40 3.36 9.75
C THR A 46 4.24 3.23 8.22
N PRO A 47 5.04 3.94 7.41
CA PRO A 47 5.00 3.80 5.95
C PRO A 47 5.42 2.39 5.51
N VAL A 48 4.65 1.79 4.61
CA VAL A 48 4.91 0.46 4.05
C VAL A 48 5.41 0.60 2.62
N PHE A 49 6.48 -0.09 2.26
CA PHE A 49 7.01 -0.12 0.90
C PHE A 49 6.79 -1.49 0.28
N THR A 50 6.27 -1.52 -0.95
CA THR A 50 6.00 -2.76 -1.70
C THR A 50 6.52 -2.62 -3.13
N SER A 51 6.89 -3.71 -3.78
CA SER A 51 7.32 -3.68 -5.18
C SER A 51 6.12 -3.43 -6.11
N SER A 52 6.28 -2.64 -7.18
CA SER A 52 5.17 -2.34 -8.12
C SER A 52 4.77 -3.53 -9.01
N THR A 53 5.49 -4.65 -8.94
CA THR A 53 5.17 -5.90 -9.62
C THR A 53 4.91 -6.97 -8.56
N PRO A 54 3.71 -7.02 -7.96
CA PRO A 54 3.26 -8.20 -7.23
C PRO A 54 2.84 -9.25 -8.27
N SER A 55 3.79 -9.70 -9.10
CA SER A 55 3.58 -10.84 -9.99
C SER A 55 3.35 -12.11 -9.18
N ASP A 56 3.84 -12.14 -7.95
CA ASP A 56 3.65 -13.23 -7.01
C ASP A 56 2.52 -12.96 -6.02
N TRP A 57 1.63 -13.93 -5.88
CA TRP A 57 0.56 -13.94 -4.87
C TRP A 57 1.10 -13.73 -3.44
N ARG A 58 2.33 -14.21 -3.18
CA ARG A 58 3.02 -14.05 -1.89
C ARG A 58 3.37 -12.58 -1.62
N ALA A 59 3.77 -11.83 -2.65
CA ALA A 59 4.08 -10.41 -2.50
C ALA A 59 2.83 -9.61 -2.13
N TYR A 60 1.67 -9.95 -2.73
CA TYR A 60 0.39 -9.37 -2.35
C TYR A 60 0.04 -9.66 -0.88
N ARG A 61 0.13 -10.92 -0.44
CA ARG A 61 -0.17 -11.27 0.96
C ARG A 61 0.79 -10.64 1.96
N ASN A 62 2.08 -10.56 1.62
CA ASN A 62 3.07 -9.90 2.45
C ASN A 62 2.76 -8.41 2.59
N ALA A 63 2.40 -7.73 1.48
CA ALA A 63 2.01 -6.33 1.51
C ALA A 63 0.76 -6.10 2.37
N LEU A 64 -0.28 -6.92 2.22
CA LEU A 64 -1.46 -6.87 3.10
C LEU A 64 -1.09 -7.07 4.57
N ALA A 65 -0.28 -8.08 4.89
CA ALA A 65 0.16 -8.32 6.25
C ALA A 65 0.94 -7.14 6.83
N MET A 66 1.77 -6.46 6.02
CA MET A 66 2.47 -5.24 6.44
C MET A 66 1.50 -4.09 6.71
N LEU A 67 0.48 -3.90 5.86
CA LEU A 67 -0.56 -2.87 6.08
C LEU A 67 -1.32 -3.14 7.38
N VAL A 68 -1.77 -4.38 7.62
CA VAL A 68 -2.49 -4.76 8.85
C VAL A 68 -1.62 -4.55 10.10
N ARG A 69 -0.34 -4.93 10.05
CA ARG A 69 0.59 -4.70 11.16
C ARG A 69 0.80 -3.21 11.42
N ALA A 70 0.99 -2.43 10.36
CA ALA A 70 1.19 -0.99 10.50
C ALA A 70 -0.07 -0.28 11.01
N ASP A 71 -1.26 -0.79 10.70
CA ASP A 71 -2.53 -0.32 11.27
C ASP A 71 -2.60 -0.61 12.78
N ARG A 72 -2.29 -1.85 13.19
CA ARG A 72 -2.23 -2.21 14.62
C ARG A 72 -1.16 -1.42 15.38
N SER A 73 0.01 -1.17 14.78
CA SER A 73 1.05 -0.34 15.40
C SER A 73 0.60 1.11 15.57
N ALA A 74 -0.25 1.62 14.67
CA ALA A 74 -0.82 2.95 14.79
C ALA A 74 -1.85 3.06 15.91
N GLU A 75 -2.69 2.02 16.10
CA GLU A 75 -3.61 1.94 17.23
C GLU A 75 -2.86 1.97 18.57
N VAL A 76 -1.75 1.22 18.68
CA VAL A 76 -0.93 1.18 19.90
C VAL A 76 -0.26 2.52 20.21
N MET A 77 0.09 3.33 19.19
CA MET A 77 0.70 4.64 19.40
C MET A 77 -0.30 5.74 19.82
N HIS A 78 -1.61 5.47 19.79
CA HIS A 78 -2.66 6.42 20.19
C HIS A 78 -3.37 6.02 21.50
N GLY A 79 -2.91 4.96 22.16
CA GLY A 79 -3.44 4.46 23.44
C GLY A 79 -2.62 4.89 24.65
#